data_AF-A0A6N3X4P3-F1
#
_entry.id   AF-A0A6N3X4P3-F1
#
_cell.length_a   1.000
_cell.length_b   1.000
_cell.length_c   1.000
_cell.angle_alpha   90.00
_cell.angle_beta   90.00
_cell.angle_gamma   90.00
#
_symmetry.space_group_name_H-M   'P 1'
#
loop_
_entity.id
_entity.type
_entity.pdbx_description
1 polymer ?
#
loop_
_entity_poly.entity_id
_entity_poly.type
_entity_poly.pdbx_seq_one_letter_code
_entity_poly.pdbx_strand_id
1 'polypeptide(L)'
;MHQEQNLSFAEAINRTELWLRQWQAGDITAEALAQQLAALLTSANGRRGFFVVALAGPSPLLDHPPAPIVELLHRSGKVVVDLVVRNLAMGTAMALAHQRQDHGEQSKGSLQVQRRAQALLAQLDPLAVRQRLRQLLAATEGHGADVAFLERWDYDAAQRQAIAQVVAATRRRLA
;
A
#
# COMPACT_ATOMS: atom_id res chain seq x y z
N MET A 1 16.86 14.36 -24.31
CA MET A 1 16.01 13.15 -24.40
C MET A 1 16.50 12.16 -23.36
N HIS A 2 15.87 12.13 -22.18
CA HIS A 2 16.10 11.02 -21.26
C HIS A 2 15.26 9.85 -21.74
N GLN A 3 15.91 8.77 -22.18
CA GLN A 3 15.23 7.51 -22.45
C GLN A 3 14.58 7.05 -21.14
N GLU A 4 13.25 7.00 -21.10
CA GLU A 4 12.52 6.24 -20.09
C GLU A 4 12.94 4.78 -20.24
N GLN A 5 13.95 4.36 -19.49
CA GLN A 5 14.17 2.93 -19.25
C GLN A 5 12.90 2.42 -18.58
N ASN A 6 12.13 1.63 -19.32
CA ASN A 6 10.85 1.11 -18.89
C ASN A 6 11.08 0.08 -17.77
N LEU A 7 11.20 0.56 -16.53
CA LEU A 7 11.43 -0.27 -15.35
C LEU A 7 10.39 -1.38 -15.28
N SER A 8 10.83 -2.63 -15.32
CA SER A 8 9.92 -3.77 -15.21
C SER A 8 9.41 -3.93 -13.77
N PHE A 9 8.26 -4.58 -13.60
CA PHE A 9 7.71 -4.86 -12.27
C PHE A 9 8.63 -5.78 -11.44
N ALA A 10 9.20 -6.81 -12.06
CA ALA A 10 10.15 -7.71 -11.39
C ALA A 10 11.42 -6.97 -10.96
N GLU A 11 11.93 -6.08 -11.80
CA GLU A 11 13.09 -5.26 -11.46
C GLU A 11 12.79 -4.28 -10.32
N ALA A 12 11.58 -3.70 -10.28
CA ALA A 12 11.16 -2.85 -9.17
C ALA A 12 11.11 -3.60 -7.84
N ILE A 13 10.64 -4.85 -7.83
CA ILE A 13 10.68 -5.73 -6.65
C ILE A 13 12.13 -5.96 -6.22
N ASN A 14 12.97 -6.46 -7.14
CA ASN A 14 14.36 -6.82 -6.84
C ASN A 14 15.16 -5.63 -6.29
N ARG A 15 15.00 -4.45 -6.90
CA ARG A 15 15.65 -3.22 -6.42
C ARG A 15 15.16 -2.83 -5.03
N THR A 16 13.85 -2.90 -4.80
CA THR A 16 13.28 -2.59 -3.47
C THR A 16 13.84 -3.55 -2.41
N GLU A 17 13.82 -4.86 -2.65
CA GLU A 17 14.35 -5.85 -1.71
C GLU A 17 15.83 -5.65 -1.42
N LEU A 18 16.64 -5.33 -2.44
CA LEU A 18 18.05 -5.02 -2.26
C LEU A 18 18.25 -3.81 -1.35
N TRP A 19 17.59 -2.70 -1.64
CA TRP A 19 17.78 -1.45 -0.88
C TRP A 19 17.26 -1.56 0.55
N LEU A 20 16.15 -2.27 0.78
CA LEU A 20 15.66 -2.53 2.13
C LEU A 20 16.65 -3.37 2.94
N ARG A 21 17.31 -4.36 2.33
CA ARG A 21 18.36 -5.14 3.00
C ARG A 21 19.58 -4.27 3.33
N GLN A 22 20.05 -3.45 2.40
CA GLN A 22 21.17 -2.53 2.63
C GLN A 22 20.86 -1.53 3.75
N TRP A 23 19.65 -0.98 3.76
CA TRP A 23 19.23 -0.07 4.83
C TRP A 23 19.16 -0.76 6.19
N GLN A 24 18.61 -1.98 6.26
CA GLN A 24 18.55 -2.77 7.50
C GLN A 24 19.95 -3.19 8.00
N ALA A 25 20.89 -3.43 7.08
CA ALA A 25 22.27 -3.73 7.41
C ALA A 25 23.06 -2.49 7.86
N GLY A 26 22.50 -1.28 7.68
CA GLY A 26 23.19 -0.02 7.95
C GLY A 26 24.15 0.43 6.85
N ASP A 27 24.17 -0.26 5.70
CA ASP A 27 25.01 0.07 4.54
C ASP A 27 24.60 1.39 3.87
N ILE A 28 23.31 1.76 3.99
CA ILE A 28 22.77 3.03 3.50
C ILE A 28 21.89 3.69 4.57
N THR A 29 21.91 5.02 4.59
CA THR A 29 21.06 5.80 5.50
C THR A 29 19.61 5.86 5.02
N ALA A 30 18.70 6.35 5.87
CA ALA A 30 17.31 6.56 5.48
C ALA A 30 17.17 7.61 4.35
N GLU A 31 18.04 8.63 4.33
CA GLU A 31 18.09 9.66 3.29
C GLU A 31 18.51 9.06 1.95
N ALA A 32 19.54 8.21 1.95
CA ALA A 32 20.01 7.51 0.76
C ALA A 32 18.93 6.56 0.21
N LEU A 33 18.26 5.80 1.08
CA LEU A 33 17.12 4.97 0.71
C LEU A 33 15.99 5.81 0.11
N ALA A 34 15.62 6.92 0.75
CA ALA A 34 14.58 7.83 0.24
C ALA A 34 14.94 8.40 -1.14
N GLN A 35 16.21 8.71 -1.39
CA GLN A 35 16.67 9.18 -2.70
C GLN A 35 16.53 8.10 -3.79
N GLN A 36 16.91 6.85 -3.49
CA GLN A 36 16.76 5.73 -4.42
C GLN A 36 15.28 5.43 -4.73
N LEU A 37 14.45 5.42 -3.68
CA LEU A 37 13.01 5.24 -3.82
C LEU A 37 12.36 6.38 -4.58
N ALA A 38 12.83 7.62 -4.47
CA ALA A 38 12.28 8.76 -5.22
C ALA A 38 12.30 8.49 -6.74
N ALA A 39 13.41 7.98 -7.26
CA ALA A 39 13.52 7.61 -8.67
C ALA A 39 12.61 6.42 -9.01
N LEU A 40 12.55 5.40 -8.15
CA LEU A 40 11.71 4.23 -8.33
C LEU A 40 10.22 4.59 -8.43
N LEU A 41 9.74 5.45 -7.53
CA LEU A 41 8.34 5.84 -7.42
C LEU A 41 7.84 6.71 -8.58
N THR A 42 8.71 7.12 -9.52
CA THR A 42 8.30 7.86 -10.73
C THR A 42 7.49 6.99 -11.70
N SER A 43 7.73 5.68 -11.75
CA SER A 43 7.03 4.76 -12.66
C SER A 43 5.93 3.94 -11.97
N ALA A 44 4.93 3.49 -12.73
CA ALA A 44 3.84 2.68 -12.21
C ALA A 44 4.32 1.33 -11.65
N ASN A 45 5.24 0.67 -12.37
CA ASN A 45 5.87 -0.56 -11.94
C ASN A 45 6.72 -0.35 -10.69
N GLY A 46 7.46 0.75 -10.61
CA GLY A 46 8.26 1.10 -9.45
C GLY A 46 7.43 1.27 -8.19
N ARG A 47 6.32 2.04 -8.27
CA ARG A 47 5.37 2.19 -7.15
C ARG A 47 4.77 0.85 -6.72
N ARG A 48 4.30 0.04 -7.68
CA ARG A 48 3.70 -1.28 -7.38
C ARG A 48 4.71 -2.23 -6.74
N GLY A 49 5.92 -2.30 -7.31
CA GLY A 49 6.99 -3.16 -6.81
C GLY A 49 7.39 -2.77 -5.38
N PHE A 50 7.55 -1.47 -5.14
CA PHE A 50 7.82 -0.95 -3.79
C PHE A 50 6.76 -1.39 -2.78
N PHE A 51 5.48 -1.13 -3.06
CA PHE A 51 4.41 -1.41 -2.08
C PHE A 51 4.19 -2.90 -1.85
N VAL A 52 4.33 -3.76 -2.86
CA VAL A 52 4.25 -5.21 -2.66
C VAL A 52 5.32 -5.68 -1.68
N VAL A 53 6.56 -5.22 -1.85
CA VAL A 53 7.67 -5.60 -0.96
C VAL A 53 7.55 -4.95 0.41
N ALA A 54 7.30 -3.65 0.48
CA ALA A 54 7.33 -2.91 1.74
C ALA A 54 6.12 -3.20 2.65
N LEU A 55 4.94 -3.53 2.09
CA LEU A 55 3.76 -3.87 2.88
C LEU A 55 3.75 -5.35 3.30
N ALA A 56 4.07 -6.27 2.38
CA ALA A 56 3.96 -7.71 2.65
C ALA A 56 5.26 -8.34 3.16
N GLY A 57 6.41 -7.76 2.83
CA GLY A 57 7.72 -8.31 3.17
C GLY A 57 8.12 -8.15 4.64
N PRO A 58 9.23 -8.77 5.05
CA PRO A 58 9.67 -8.80 6.45
C PRO A 58 10.31 -7.48 6.92
N SER A 59 10.56 -6.53 6.02
CA SER A 59 11.19 -5.26 6.36
C SER A 59 10.35 -4.46 7.37
N PRO A 60 10.97 -3.86 8.41
CA PRO A 60 10.26 -3.02 9.36
C PRO A 60 9.96 -1.60 8.83
N LEU A 61 10.36 -1.28 7.60
CA LEU A 61 10.30 0.07 7.03
C LEU A 61 8.94 0.74 7.24
N LEU A 62 7.83 0.03 7.00
CA LEU A 62 6.48 0.59 7.10
C LEU A 62 5.79 0.34 8.44
N ASP A 63 6.46 -0.33 9.39
CA ASP A 63 6.00 -0.36 10.78
C ASP A 63 6.44 0.92 11.51
N HIS A 64 7.66 1.38 11.24
CA HIS A 64 8.24 2.60 11.80
C HIS A 64 9.00 3.39 10.72
N PRO A 65 8.29 4.09 9.82
CA PRO A 65 8.94 4.77 8.70
C PRO A 65 9.80 5.95 9.19
N PRO A 66 11.10 6.00 8.83
CA PRO A 66 11.95 7.15 9.09
C PRO A 66 11.39 8.43 8.43
N ALA A 67 11.69 9.60 9.01
CA ALA A 67 11.18 10.88 8.51
C ALA A 67 11.43 11.13 7.01
N PRO A 68 12.63 10.82 6.42
CA PRO A 68 12.86 10.99 4.98
C PRO A 68 11.92 10.14 4.10
N ILE A 69 11.50 8.98 4.60
CA ILE A 69 10.60 8.06 3.90
C ILE A 69 9.17 8.56 3.98
N VAL A 70 8.74 9.04 5.15
CA VAL A 70 7.42 9.69 5.31
C VAL A 70 7.31 10.89 4.39
N GLU A 71 8.31 11.78 4.37
CA GLU A 71 8.32 12.95 3.51
C GLU A 71 8.25 12.58 2.03
N LEU A 72 9.03 11.57 1.60
CA LEU A 72 8.99 11.04 0.24
C LEU A 72 7.59 10.56 -0.17
N LEU A 73 6.96 9.75 0.69
CA LEU A 73 5.66 9.18 0.38
C LEU A 73 4.57 10.26 0.40
N HIS A 74 4.68 11.24 1.30
CA HIS A 74 3.80 12.40 1.36
C HIS A 74 3.90 13.24 0.07
N ARG A 75 5.11 13.63 -0.36
CA ARG A 75 5.31 14.44 -1.58
C ARG A 75 4.96 13.70 -2.87
N SER A 76 4.93 12.37 -2.84
CA SER A 76 4.49 11.55 -3.98
C SER A 76 2.97 11.66 -4.23
N GLY A 77 2.21 12.22 -3.29
CA GLY A 77 0.84 12.70 -3.51
C GLY A 77 -0.19 11.61 -3.78
N LYS A 78 -1.22 11.97 -4.56
CA LYS A 78 -2.44 11.17 -4.74
C LYS A 78 -2.20 9.75 -5.29
N VAL A 79 -1.15 9.54 -6.09
CA VAL A 79 -0.85 8.22 -6.67
C VAL A 79 -0.41 7.21 -5.59
N VAL A 80 0.35 7.67 -4.58
CA VAL A 80 0.71 6.82 -3.43
C VAL A 80 -0.53 6.57 -2.58
N VAL A 81 -1.33 7.60 -2.30
CA VAL A 81 -2.58 7.45 -1.54
C VAL A 81 -3.52 6.42 -2.18
N ASP A 82 -3.73 6.46 -3.51
CA ASP A 82 -4.55 5.47 -4.22
C ASP A 82 -4.03 4.04 -4.01
N LEU A 83 -2.72 3.81 -4.18
CA LEU A 83 -2.12 2.50 -4.00
C LEU A 83 -2.25 1.99 -2.56
N VAL A 84 -2.02 2.84 -1.55
CA VAL A 84 -2.13 2.44 -0.15
C VAL A 84 -3.59 2.11 0.20
N VAL A 85 -4.57 2.89 -0.27
CA VAL A 85 -6.00 2.60 -0.07
C VAL A 85 -6.41 1.28 -0.75
N ARG A 86 -5.91 1.00 -1.96
CA ARG A 86 -6.16 -0.30 -2.61
C ARG A 86 -5.55 -1.46 -1.83
N ASN A 87 -4.33 -1.30 -1.30
CA ASN A 87 -3.70 -2.33 -0.48
C ASN A 87 -4.43 -2.56 0.85
N LEU A 88 -5.01 -1.51 1.45
CA LEU A 88 -5.89 -1.66 2.61
C LEU A 88 -7.08 -2.58 2.27
N ALA A 89 -7.73 -2.36 1.13
CA ALA A 89 -8.85 -3.19 0.68
C ALA A 89 -8.42 -4.63 0.38
N MET A 90 -7.36 -4.80 -0.42
CA MET A 90 -6.85 -6.12 -0.82
C MET A 90 -6.38 -6.94 0.39
N GLY A 91 -5.60 -6.35 1.31
CA GLY A 91 -5.15 -7.03 2.53
C GLY A 91 -6.33 -7.48 3.41
N THR A 92 -7.37 -6.66 3.51
CA THR A 92 -8.59 -6.99 4.28
C THR A 92 -9.36 -8.15 3.64
N ALA A 93 -9.59 -8.09 2.33
CA ALA A 93 -10.30 -9.14 1.61
C ALA A 93 -9.56 -10.48 1.63
N MET A 94 -8.23 -10.45 1.49
CA MET A 94 -7.40 -11.65 1.46
C MET A 94 -7.15 -12.24 2.83
N ALA A 95 -7.11 -11.44 3.90
CA ALA A 95 -7.09 -11.95 5.26
C ALA A 95 -8.31 -12.87 5.52
N LEU A 96 -9.50 -12.41 5.10
CA LEU A 96 -10.75 -13.18 5.24
C LEU A 96 -10.77 -14.42 4.34
N ALA A 97 -10.33 -14.31 3.08
CA ALA A 97 -10.28 -15.45 2.17
C ALA A 97 -9.34 -16.55 2.69
N HIS A 98 -8.13 -16.19 3.10
CA HIS A 98 -7.16 -17.15 3.66
C HIS A 98 -7.64 -17.75 4.99
N GLN A 99 -8.32 -16.95 5.83
CA GLN A 99 -8.90 -17.47 7.07
C GLN A 99 -9.96 -18.54 6.81
N ARG A 100 -10.81 -18.37 5.78
CA ARG A 100 -11.82 -19.38 5.41
C ARG A 100 -11.23 -20.67 4.83
N GLN A 101 -9.98 -20.62 4.37
CA GLN A 101 -9.24 -21.73 3.79
C GLN A 101 -8.26 -22.37 4.80
N ASP A 102 -8.31 -21.97 6.08
CA ASP A 102 -7.36 -22.37 7.13
C ASP A 102 -5.87 -22.11 6.77
N HIS A 103 -5.63 -21.14 5.89
CA HIS A 103 -4.31 -20.70 5.45
C HIS A 103 -3.73 -19.64 6.40
N GLY A 104 -3.40 -20.07 7.62
CA GLY A 104 -3.05 -19.18 8.73
C GLY A 104 -1.91 -18.19 8.44
N GLU A 105 -0.82 -18.64 7.82
CA GLU A 105 0.34 -17.78 7.51
C GLU A 105 0.00 -16.75 6.42
N GLN A 106 -0.73 -17.14 5.38
CA GLN A 106 -1.18 -16.22 4.33
C GLN A 106 -2.19 -15.20 4.87
N SER A 107 -3.04 -15.60 5.81
CA SER A 107 -3.95 -14.70 6.52
C SER A 107 -3.17 -13.66 7.34
N LYS A 108 -2.14 -14.09 8.11
CA LYS A 108 -1.25 -13.18 8.85
C LYS A 108 -0.55 -12.18 7.93
N GLY A 109 -0.03 -12.64 6.79
CA GLY A 109 0.59 -11.76 5.78
C GLY A 109 -0.38 -10.71 5.24
N SER A 110 -1.64 -11.11 4.97
CA SER A 110 -2.68 -10.19 4.49
C SER A 110 -3.10 -9.17 5.56
N LEU A 111 -3.20 -9.59 6.82
CA LEU A 111 -3.42 -8.70 7.97
C LEU A 111 -2.26 -7.73 8.18
N GLN A 112 -1.02 -8.15 7.93
CA GLN A 112 0.14 -7.25 7.98
C GLN A 112 0.03 -6.14 6.93
N VAL A 113 -0.31 -6.49 5.68
CA VAL A 113 -0.55 -5.52 4.61
C VAL A 113 -1.64 -4.53 5.02
N GLN A 114 -2.77 -5.03 5.55
CA GLN A 114 -3.86 -4.19 6.04
C GLN A 114 -3.38 -3.21 7.13
N ARG A 115 -2.68 -3.70 8.17
CA ARG A 115 -2.19 -2.87 9.28
C ARG A 115 -1.22 -1.79 8.82
N ARG A 116 -0.21 -2.16 8.01
CA ARG A 116 0.80 -1.21 7.51
C ARG A 116 0.18 -0.18 6.57
N ALA A 117 -0.74 -0.59 5.70
CA ALA A 117 -1.47 0.34 4.85
C ALA A 117 -2.27 1.34 5.69
N GLN A 118 -2.98 0.86 6.72
CA GLN A 118 -3.74 1.73 7.61
C GLN A 118 -2.85 2.71 8.38
N ALA A 119 -1.71 2.27 8.91
CA ALA A 119 -0.76 3.12 9.63
C ALA A 119 -0.15 4.17 8.68
N LEU A 120 0.24 3.77 7.47
CA LEU A 120 0.81 4.68 6.50
C LEU A 120 -0.18 5.78 6.07
N LEU A 121 -1.48 5.46 5.91
CA LEU A 121 -2.49 6.47 5.57
C LEU A 121 -2.58 7.62 6.58
N ALA A 122 -2.21 7.39 7.84
CA ALA A 122 -2.16 8.45 8.87
C ALA A 122 -1.02 9.44 8.67
N GLN A 123 0.00 9.08 7.89
CA GLN A 123 1.20 9.86 7.63
C GLN A 123 1.17 10.58 6.27
N LEU A 124 0.13 10.37 5.46
CA LEU A 124 -0.03 10.95 4.12
C LEU A 124 -0.97 12.17 4.14
N ASP A 125 -1.07 12.88 3.01
CA ASP A 125 -1.95 14.04 2.84
C ASP A 125 -3.38 13.75 3.32
N PRO A 126 -3.85 14.39 4.41
CA PRO A 126 -5.13 14.04 5.02
C PRO A 126 -6.34 14.30 4.11
N LEU A 127 -6.27 15.30 3.24
CA LEU A 127 -7.37 15.62 2.33
C LEU A 127 -7.49 14.57 1.24
N ALA A 128 -6.37 14.19 0.61
CA ALA A 128 -6.30 13.15 -0.39
C ALA A 128 -6.74 11.79 0.19
N VAL A 129 -6.29 11.45 1.40
CA VAL A 129 -6.67 10.21 2.08
C VAL A 129 -8.17 10.18 2.36
N ARG A 130 -8.74 11.25 2.94
CA ARG A 130 -10.19 11.32 3.22
C ARG A 130 -11.03 11.20 1.94
N GLN A 131 -10.63 11.89 0.87
CA GLN A 131 -11.34 11.80 -0.42
C GLN A 131 -11.28 10.39 -0.98
N ARG A 132 -10.09 9.77 -0.98
CA ARG A 132 -9.88 8.45 -1.55
C ARG A 132 -10.60 7.34 -0.77
N LEU A 133 -10.61 7.41 0.56
CA LEU A 133 -11.34 6.48 1.42
C LEU A 133 -12.86 6.63 1.28
N ARG A 134 -13.38 7.85 1.08
CA ARG A 134 -14.81 8.07 0.76
C ARG A 134 -15.21 7.37 -0.54
N GLN A 135 -14.37 7.51 -1.58
CA GLN A 135 -14.63 6.88 -2.87
C GLN A 135 -14.66 5.35 -2.77
N LEU A 136 -13.72 4.75 -2.04
CA LEU A 136 -13.71 3.31 -1.83
C LEU A 136 -14.93 2.85 -1.01
N LEU A 137 -15.33 3.61 0.03
CA LEU A 137 -16.51 3.27 0.82
C LEU A 137 -17.79 3.28 -0.02
N ALA A 138 -17.98 4.30 -0.85
CA ALA A 138 -19.11 4.36 -1.79
C ALA A 138 -19.17 3.11 -2.70
N ALA A 139 -18.02 2.64 -3.19
CA ALA A 139 -17.97 1.43 -4.01
C ALA A 139 -18.39 0.16 -3.28
N THR A 140 -18.18 0.08 -1.95
CA THR A 140 -18.68 -1.06 -1.16
C THR A 140 -20.20 -1.10 -1.07
N GLU A 141 -20.89 0.02 -1.33
CA GLU A 141 -22.35 0.14 -1.43
C GLU A 141 -22.85 -0.02 -2.87
N GLY A 142 -21.96 -0.31 -3.84
CA GLY A 142 -22.31 -0.57 -5.23
C GLY A 142 -22.34 0.65 -6.15
N HIS A 143 -21.79 1.81 -5.75
CA HIS A 143 -21.76 3.00 -6.59
C HIS A 143 -20.39 3.70 -6.64
N GLY A 144 -20.15 4.47 -7.71
CA GLY A 144 -18.92 5.25 -7.89
C GLY A 144 -17.77 4.50 -8.57
N ALA A 145 -16.63 5.19 -8.70
CA ALA A 145 -15.56 4.79 -9.62
C ALA A 145 -14.77 3.54 -9.21
N ASP A 146 -14.81 3.12 -7.93
CA ASP A 146 -14.10 1.92 -7.47
C ASP A 146 -14.93 0.63 -7.54
N VAL A 147 -16.18 0.68 -8.01
CA VAL A 147 -17.00 -0.54 -8.21
C VAL A 147 -16.27 -1.51 -9.14
N ALA A 148 -15.76 -1.01 -10.28
CA ALA A 148 -14.98 -1.79 -11.23
C ALA A 148 -13.68 -2.37 -10.63
N PHE A 149 -13.12 -1.74 -9.59
CA PHE A 149 -12.00 -2.31 -8.86
C PHE A 149 -12.44 -3.49 -8.00
N LEU A 150 -13.53 -3.36 -7.24
CA LEU A 150 -14.04 -4.46 -6.40
C LEU A 150 -14.51 -5.65 -7.24
N GLU A 151 -15.13 -5.40 -8.40
CA GLU A 151 -15.57 -6.43 -9.35
C GLU A 151 -14.41 -7.13 -10.05
N ARG A 152 -13.36 -6.40 -10.43
CA ARG A 152 -12.17 -7.00 -11.06
C ARG A 152 -11.53 -8.10 -10.20
N TRP A 153 -11.61 -7.96 -8.88
CA TRP A 153 -11.08 -8.93 -7.92
C TRP A 153 -12.13 -9.94 -7.43
N ASP A 154 -13.36 -9.86 -7.94
CA ASP A 154 -14.48 -10.73 -7.60
C ASP A 154 -14.73 -10.85 -6.09
N TYR A 155 -14.66 -9.72 -5.37
CA TYR A 155 -14.89 -9.74 -3.92
C TYR A 155 -16.35 -10.03 -3.58
N ASP A 156 -16.55 -11.02 -2.72
CA ASP A 156 -17.87 -11.40 -2.23
C ASP A 156 -18.45 -10.36 -1.24
N ALA A 157 -19.72 -10.54 -0.89
CA ALA A 157 -20.44 -9.63 0.01
C ALA A 157 -19.77 -9.45 1.38
N ALA A 158 -19.19 -10.51 1.95
CA ALA A 158 -18.55 -10.45 3.24
C ALA A 158 -17.15 -9.81 3.17
N GLN A 159 -16.40 -10.00 2.08
CA GLN A 159 -15.17 -9.26 1.82
C GLN A 159 -15.46 -7.77 1.62
N ARG A 160 -16.50 -7.41 0.85
CA ARG A 160 -16.93 -6.00 0.68
C ARG A 160 -17.34 -5.37 2.00
N GLN A 161 -18.07 -6.10 2.83
CA GLN A 161 -18.45 -5.63 4.17
C GLN A 161 -17.22 -5.42 5.07
N ALA A 162 -16.24 -6.33 5.05
CA ALA A 162 -15.00 -6.17 5.80
C ALA A 162 -14.18 -4.95 5.33
N ILE A 163 -14.10 -4.73 4.01
CA ILE A 163 -13.49 -3.53 3.42
C ILE A 163 -14.22 -2.26 3.91
N ALA A 164 -15.56 -2.24 3.87
CA ALA A 164 -16.35 -1.11 4.32
C ALA A 164 -16.06 -0.76 5.79
N GLN A 165 -16.00 -1.77 6.65
CA GLN A 165 -15.71 -1.61 8.08
C GLN A 165 -14.32 -1.03 8.32
N VAL A 166 -13.27 -1.58 7.70
CA VAL A 166 -11.89 -1.07 7.89
C VAL A 166 -11.74 0.34 7.33
N VAL A 167 -12.36 0.65 6.19
CA VAL A 167 -12.32 1.98 5.58
C VAL A 167 -13.03 2.99 6.47
N ALA A 168 -14.22 2.68 6.96
CA ALA A 168 -14.95 3.54 7.87
C ALA A 168 -14.20 3.77 9.19
N ALA A 169 -13.61 2.72 9.76
CA ALA A 169 -12.80 2.82 10.97
C ALA A 169 -11.53 3.67 10.76
N THR A 170 -10.86 3.48 9.63
CA THR A 170 -9.68 4.28 9.25
C THR A 170 -10.04 5.74 9.09
N ARG A 171 -11.15 6.05 8.40
CA ARG A 171 -11.64 7.43 8.25
C ARG A 171 -11.92 8.10 9.59
N ARG A 172 -12.54 7.40 10.54
CA ARG A 172 -12.84 7.94 11.88
C ARG A 172 -11.58 8.26 12.70
N ARG A 173 -10.49 7.50 12.51
CA ARG A 173 -9.21 7.76 13.18
C ARG A 173 -8.44 8.96 12.62
N LEU A 174 -8.80 9.41 11.40
CA LEU A 174 -8.16 10.52 10.69
C LEU A 174 -9.01 11.81 10.69
N ALA A 175 -10.16 11.77 11.36
CA ALA A 175 -11.06 12.90 11.56
C ALA A 175 -10.73 13.57 12.90
#